data_AF-A0A8T6PB62-F1
#
_entry.id   AF-A0A8T6PB62-F1
#
_cell.length_a   1.000
_cell.length_b   1.000
_cell.length_c   1.000
_cell.angle_alpha   90.00
_cell.angle_beta   90.00
_cell.angle_gamma   90.00
#
_symmetry.space_group_name_H-M   'P 1'
#
loop_
_entity.id
_entity.type
_entity.pdbx_description
1 polymer ?
#
loop_
_entity_poly.entity_id
_entity_poly.type
_entity_poly.pdbx_seq_one_letter_code
_entity_poly.pdbx_strand_id
1 'polypeptide(L)'
;SGIERKLAEFEAEHDDYRSILLKALADRLAESFAERMHQRVRRDFWGYTPDEALDNAALIAEQYRGIRPAPGYPACPDHSEKGVLFDALDVPGRIGITLTESFAMLPAASVSGFYIAHPEAAYFGIGRIDKDQVADYAARKGLTLEEAERWLAPNLGY
;
A
#
# COMPACT_ATOMS: atom_id res chain seq x y z
N SER A 1 8.46 -0.17 -14.15
CA SER A 1 7.93 0.06 -15.51
C SER A 1 7.90 -1.27 -16.23
N GLY A 2 6.86 -1.58 -17.00
CA GLY A 2 6.83 -2.94 -17.56
C GLY A 2 5.68 -3.31 -18.49
N ILE A 3 4.54 -2.62 -18.46
CA ILE A 3 3.41 -2.94 -19.35
C ILE A 3 3.07 -1.83 -20.34
N GLU A 4 3.57 -0.60 -20.11
CA GLU A 4 3.18 0.62 -20.85
C GLU A 4 3.44 0.48 -22.35
N ARG A 5 4.60 -0.08 -22.71
CA ARG A 5 4.93 -0.37 -24.11
C ARG A 5 3.91 -1.33 -24.73
N LYS A 6 3.56 -2.40 -24.03
CA LYS A 6 2.65 -3.42 -24.55
C LYS A 6 1.21 -2.92 -24.61
N LEU A 7 0.80 -2.09 -23.65
CA LEU A 7 -0.48 -1.39 -23.68
C LEU A 7 -0.56 -0.43 -24.87
N ALA A 8 0.51 0.31 -25.18
CA ALA A 8 0.54 1.18 -26.36
C ALA A 8 0.46 0.38 -27.68
N GLU A 9 1.11 -0.79 -27.74
CA GLU A 9 0.98 -1.72 -28.88
C GLU A 9 -0.48 -2.19 -29.03
N PHE A 10 -1.15 -2.62 -27.95
CA PHE A 10 -2.55 -3.06 -28.00
C PHE A 10 -3.52 -1.93 -28.33
N GLU A 11 -3.29 -0.73 -27.81
CA GLU A 11 -4.11 0.45 -28.12
C GLU A 11 -4.04 0.81 -29.61
N ALA A 12 -2.82 0.78 -30.20
CA ALA A 12 -2.62 1.02 -31.62
C ALA A 12 -3.27 -0.05 -32.52
N GLU A 13 -3.44 -1.27 -32.00
CA GLU A 13 -4.17 -2.37 -32.65
C GLU A 13 -5.69 -2.34 -32.37
N HIS A 14 -6.18 -1.40 -31.55
CA HIS A 14 -7.56 -1.37 -31.03
C HIS A 14 -7.96 -2.68 -30.31
N ASP A 15 -7.01 -3.34 -29.64
CA ASP A 15 -7.20 -4.58 -28.88
C ASP A 15 -7.46 -4.30 -27.39
N ASP A 16 -8.65 -3.75 -27.11
CA ASP A 16 -9.08 -3.43 -25.74
C ASP A 16 -9.07 -4.65 -24.82
N TYR A 17 -9.39 -5.82 -25.36
CA TYR A 17 -9.43 -7.07 -24.59
C TYR A 17 -8.06 -7.41 -24.01
N ARG A 18 -7.01 -7.41 -24.83
CA ARG A 18 -5.65 -7.69 -24.35
C ARG A 18 -5.10 -6.58 -23.46
N SER A 19 -5.47 -5.32 -23.74
CA SER A 19 -5.14 -4.17 -22.88
C SER A 19 -5.68 -4.36 -21.45
N ILE A 20 -6.97 -4.69 -21.33
CA ILE A 20 -7.62 -4.95 -20.03
C ILE A 20 -7.03 -6.19 -19.35
N LEU A 21 -6.84 -7.28 -20.09
CA LEU A 21 -6.29 -8.52 -19.55
C LEU A 21 -4.87 -8.31 -19.00
N LEU A 22 -4.03 -7.56 -19.70
CA LEU A 22 -2.66 -7.28 -19.25
C LEU A 22 -2.65 -6.41 -17.99
N LYS A 23 -3.50 -5.39 -17.91
CA LYS A 23 -3.66 -4.57 -16.68
C LYS A 23 -4.09 -5.44 -15.50
N ALA A 24 -5.11 -6.27 -15.69
CA ALA A 24 -5.60 -7.18 -14.65
C ALA A 24 -4.51 -8.16 -14.18
N LEU A 25 -3.74 -8.73 -15.11
CA LEU A 25 -2.63 -9.62 -14.78
C LEU A 25 -1.52 -8.89 -14.01
N ALA A 26 -1.18 -7.67 -14.41
CA ALA A 26 -0.18 -6.85 -13.71
C ALA A 26 -0.60 -6.58 -12.26
N ASP A 27 -1.87 -6.24 -12.03
CA ASP A 27 -2.41 -6.03 -10.69
C ASP A 27 -2.34 -7.32 -9.85
N ARG A 28 -2.70 -8.47 -10.42
CA ARG A 28 -2.59 -9.76 -9.71
C ARG A 28 -1.15 -10.12 -9.38
N LEU A 29 -0.21 -9.81 -10.28
CA LEU A 29 1.22 -10.02 -10.03
C LEU A 29 1.72 -9.12 -8.90
N ALA A 30 1.35 -7.84 -8.88
CA ALA A 30 1.72 -6.90 -7.82
C ALA A 30 1.26 -7.38 -6.44
N GLU A 31 -0.01 -7.80 -6.32
CA GLU A 31 -0.56 -8.35 -5.08
C GLU A 31 0.10 -9.67 -4.67
N SER A 32 0.30 -10.59 -5.63
CA SER A 32 0.97 -11.87 -5.35
C SER A 32 2.42 -11.66 -4.88
N PHE A 33 3.08 -10.64 -5.40
CA PHE A 33 4.44 -10.30 -4.99
C PHE A 33 4.46 -9.69 -3.59
N ALA A 34 3.48 -8.83 -3.25
CA ALA A 34 3.32 -8.33 -1.89
C ALA A 34 3.10 -9.48 -0.89
N GLU A 35 2.25 -10.45 -1.21
CA GLU A 35 2.00 -11.62 -0.36
C GLU A 35 3.26 -12.47 -0.18
N ARG A 36 3.94 -12.78 -1.29
CA ARG A 36 5.18 -13.57 -1.27
C ARG A 36 6.30 -12.85 -0.53
N MET A 37 6.43 -11.54 -0.71
CA MET A 37 7.42 -10.73 -0.02
C MET A 37 7.13 -10.71 1.48
N HIS A 38 5.87 -10.49 1.88
CA HIS A 38 5.46 -10.54 3.28
C HIS A 38 5.81 -11.90 3.90
N GLN A 39 5.46 -13.00 3.25
CA GLN A 39 5.83 -14.35 3.69
C GLN A 39 7.34 -14.49 3.92
N ARG A 40 8.17 -14.02 2.99
CA ARG A 40 9.63 -14.04 3.14
C ARG A 40 10.12 -13.12 4.26
N VAL A 41 9.46 -12.00 4.53
CA VAL A 41 9.78 -11.17 5.70
C VAL A 41 9.54 -11.94 6.99
N ARG A 42 8.38 -12.62 7.12
CA ARG A 42 8.06 -13.39 8.32
C ARG A 42 9.03 -14.53 8.58
N ARG A 43 9.45 -15.22 7.51
CA ARG A 43 10.28 -16.43 7.59
C ARG A 43 11.79 -16.17 7.55
N ASP A 44 12.24 -15.29 6.66
CA ASP A 44 13.65 -15.19 6.27
C ASP A 44 14.28 -13.86 6.71
N PHE A 45 13.66 -12.71 6.35
CA PHE A 45 14.31 -11.41 6.55
C PHE A 45 14.15 -10.86 7.97
N TRP A 46 12.95 -10.99 8.54
CA TRP A 46 12.69 -10.67 9.95
C TRP A 46 12.72 -11.94 10.80
N GLY A 47 12.20 -13.05 10.27
CA GLY A 47 12.39 -14.38 10.87
C GLY A 47 11.68 -14.60 12.20
N TYR A 48 10.57 -13.91 12.45
CA TYR A 48 9.78 -14.13 13.66
C TYR A 48 8.85 -15.36 13.58
N THR A 49 8.71 -15.96 12.40
CA THR A 49 8.00 -17.24 12.19
C THR A 49 8.74 -18.11 11.16
N PRO A 50 9.96 -18.60 11.44
CA PRO A 50 10.80 -19.29 10.45
C PRO A 50 10.20 -20.61 9.95
N ASP A 51 9.50 -21.32 10.84
CA ASP A 51 8.88 -22.63 10.58
C ASP A 51 7.47 -22.53 9.95
N GLU A 52 7.05 -21.35 9.50
CA GLU A 52 5.75 -21.16 8.85
C GLU A 52 5.61 -22.04 7.60
N ALA A 53 4.56 -22.88 7.57
CA ALA A 53 4.23 -23.79 6.48
C ALA A 53 2.76 -23.64 6.06
N LEU A 54 2.35 -22.40 5.75
CA LEU A 54 1.01 -22.09 5.27
C LEU A 54 0.87 -22.39 3.77
N ASP A 55 -0.29 -22.92 3.39
CA ASP A 55 -0.69 -23.01 1.99
C ASP A 55 -1.27 -21.68 1.49
N ASN A 56 -1.59 -21.60 0.20
CA ASN A 56 -2.12 -20.38 -0.39
C ASN A 56 -3.49 -19.97 0.19
N ALA A 57 -4.33 -20.93 0.57
CA ALA A 57 -5.65 -20.64 1.14
C ALA A 57 -5.51 -20.01 2.53
N ALA A 58 -4.59 -20.53 3.35
CA ALA A 58 -4.27 -19.99 4.66
C ALA A 58 -3.60 -18.62 4.59
N LEU A 59 -2.76 -18.37 3.57
CA LEU A 59 -2.21 -17.03 3.29
C LEU A 59 -3.32 -16.02 2.94
N ILE A 60 -4.25 -16.38 2.05
CA ILE A 60 -5.39 -15.51 1.69
C ILE A 60 -6.29 -15.26 2.90
N ALA A 61 -6.47 -16.26 3.76
CA ALA A 61 -7.22 -16.14 5.01
C ALA A 61 -6.43 -15.43 6.14
N GLU A 62 -5.25 -14.89 5.83
CA GLU A 62 -4.36 -14.16 6.75
C GLU A 62 -4.02 -14.93 8.04
N GLN A 63 -3.90 -16.27 7.97
CA GLN A 63 -3.64 -17.14 9.13
C GLN A 63 -2.19 -17.10 9.63
N TYR A 64 -1.44 -16.07 9.24
CA TYR A 64 -0.08 -15.81 9.72
C TYR A 64 -0.09 -14.80 10.86
N ARG A 65 1.03 -14.73 11.58
CA ARG A 65 1.28 -13.70 12.59
C ARG A 65 1.68 -12.38 11.92
N GLY A 66 1.17 -11.26 12.44
CA GLY A 66 1.53 -9.91 12.00
C GLY A 66 0.70 -9.40 10.82
N ILE A 67 0.84 -8.11 10.52
CA ILE A 67 0.06 -7.41 9.48
C ILE A 67 0.96 -6.56 8.59
N ARG A 68 0.43 -6.20 7.41
CA ARG A 68 1.09 -5.32 6.42
C ARG A 68 0.26 -4.10 6.01
N PRO A 69 -0.09 -3.17 6.92
CA PRO A 69 -0.97 -2.06 6.60
C PRO A 69 -0.35 -1.13 5.56
N ALA A 70 -1.17 -0.73 4.59
CA ALA A 70 -0.80 0.21 3.55
C ALA A 70 -1.48 1.57 3.82
N PRO A 71 -0.79 2.71 3.66
CA PRO A 71 -1.46 4.00 3.75
C PRO A 71 -2.60 4.12 2.72
N GLY A 72 -3.66 4.84 3.08
CA GLY A 72 -4.92 4.94 2.34
C GLY A 72 -5.97 3.88 2.68
N TYR A 73 -5.60 2.81 3.39
CA TYR A 73 -6.57 1.82 3.90
C TYR A 73 -7.23 2.31 5.20
N PRO A 74 -8.38 1.74 5.62
CA PRO A 74 -9.08 2.17 6.83
C PRO A 74 -8.22 2.18 8.11
N ALA A 75 -7.20 1.32 8.19
CA ALA A 75 -6.26 1.27 9.32
C ALA A 75 -5.19 2.37 9.30
N CYS A 76 -4.97 3.02 8.16
CA CYS A 76 -4.01 4.10 7.98
C CYS A 76 -4.50 5.02 6.84
N PRO A 77 -5.55 5.83 7.04
CA PRO A 77 -6.27 6.49 5.95
C PRO A 77 -5.48 7.62 5.27
N ASP A 78 -4.50 8.22 5.94
CA ASP A 78 -3.69 9.28 5.34
C ASP A 78 -2.78 8.71 4.23
N HIS A 79 -3.09 9.07 2.98
CA HIS A 79 -2.30 8.65 1.82
C HIS A 79 -0.89 9.25 1.80
N SER A 80 -0.67 10.42 2.41
CA SER A 80 0.59 11.15 2.37
C SER A 80 1.73 10.45 3.13
N GLU A 81 1.40 9.50 4.01
CA GLU A 81 2.39 8.63 4.67
C GLU A 81 3.20 7.77 3.67
N LYS A 82 2.71 7.60 2.43
CA LYS A 82 3.52 6.99 1.36
C LYS A 82 4.77 7.80 1.05
N GLY A 83 4.72 9.14 1.16
CA GLY A 83 5.88 9.99 0.95
C GLY A 83 7.01 9.61 1.90
N VAL A 84 6.70 9.51 3.20
CA VAL A 84 7.65 9.10 4.24
C VAL A 84 8.26 7.72 3.95
N LEU A 85 7.43 6.75 3.54
CA LEU A 85 7.89 5.42 3.16
C LEU A 85 8.82 5.46 1.94
N PHE A 86 8.47 6.24 0.92
CA PHE A 86 9.22 6.35 -0.33
C PHE A 86 10.57 7.02 -0.11
N ASP A 87 10.62 8.07 0.72
CA ASP A 87 11.84 8.78 1.09
C ASP A 87 12.76 7.87 1.91
N ALA A 88 12.23 7.17 2.91
CA ALA A 88 13.02 6.30 3.78
C ALA A 88 13.70 5.14 3.02
N LEU A 89 13.06 4.64 1.96
CA LEU A 89 13.55 3.50 1.18
C LEU A 89 14.24 3.91 -0.14
N ASP A 90 14.27 5.20 -0.48
CA ASP A 90 14.70 5.71 -1.79
C ASP A 90 14.04 4.93 -2.94
N VAL A 91 12.70 4.80 -2.88
CA VAL A 91 11.93 3.98 -3.82
C VAL A 91 12.13 4.43 -5.28
N PRO A 92 12.04 5.72 -5.62
CA PRO A 92 12.27 6.17 -7.00
C PRO A 92 13.69 5.85 -7.49
N GLY A 93 14.72 6.05 -6.67
CA GLY A 93 16.12 5.80 -7.04
C GLY A 93 16.45 4.32 -7.19
N ARG A 94 15.84 3.45 -6.38
CA ARG A 94 16.15 2.02 -6.36
C ARG A 94 15.32 1.16 -7.30
N ILE A 95 14.02 1.43 -7.40
CA ILE A 95 13.08 0.58 -8.16
C ILE A 95 12.21 1.34 -9.15
N GLY A 96 12.37 2.67 -9.27
CA GLY A 96 11.74 3.48 -10.31
C GLY A 96 10.21 3.63 -10.17
N ILE A 97 9.65 3.28 -9.01
CA ILE A 97 8.24 3.57 -8.69
C ILE A 97 8.16 4.99 -8.13
N THR A 98 7.19 5.77 -8.58
CA THR A 98 7.01 7.17 -8.17
C THR A 98 5.63 7.41 -7.57
N LEU A 99 5.45 8.58 -6.94
CA LEU A 99 4.18 9.05 -6.42
C LEU A 99 3.67 10.23 -7.24
N THR A 100 2.36 10.27 -7.50
CA THR A 100 1.67 11.46 -8.01
C THR A 100 1.51 12.50 -6.89
N GLU A 101 1.03 13.70 -7.24
CA GLU A 101 0.67 14.75 -6.26
C GLU A 101 -0.41 14.29 -5.26
N SER A 102 -1.23 13.32 -5.65
CA SER A 102 -2.24 12.68 -4.81
C SER A 102 -1.75 11.42 -4.08
N PHE A 103 -0.44 11.15 -4.11
CA PHE A 103 0.18 9.95 -3.52
C PHE A 103 -0.33 8.61 -4.11
N ALA A 104 -0.81 8.62 -5.35
CA ALA A 104 -1.00 7.38 -6.11
C ALA A 104 0.36 6.87 -6.61
N MET A 105 0.57 5.55 -6.63
CA MET A 105 1.81 4.97 -7.11
C MET A 105 1.80 4.78 -8.62
N LEU A 106 2.94 5.05 -9.26
CA LEU A 106 3.17 4.78 -10.67
C LEU A 106 4.39 3.86 -10.85
N PRO A 107 4.27 2.73 -11.56
CA PRO A 107 3.06 2.23 -12.25
C PRO A 107 1.91 1.86 -11.30
N ALA A 108 0.67 1.86 -11.81
CA ALA A 108 -0.52 1.61 -11.00
C ALA A 108 -0.54 0.22 -10.34
N ALA A 109 0.01 -0.79 -11.03
CA ALA A 109 0.22 -2.13 -10.51
C ALA A 109 1.41 -2.16 -9.52
N SER A 110 1.23 -1.51 -8.38
CA SER A 110 2.22 -1.39 -7.31
C SER A 110 1.54 -1.55 -5.95
N VAL A 111 2.26 -2.12 -4.98
CA VAL A 111 1.82 -2.24 -3.58
C VAL A 111 2.93 -1.72 -2.68
N SER A 112 2.56 -0.95 -1.66
CA SER A 112 3.47 -0.47 -0.61
C SER A 112 2.76 -0.46 0.73
N GLY A 113 3.52 -0.58 1.82
CA GLY A 113 2.99 -0.58 3.17
C GLY A 113 4.07 -0.85 4.20
N PHE A 114 3.64 -0.96 5.45
CA PHE A 114 4.48 -1.27 6.60
C PHE A 114 4.43 -2.76 6.91
N TYR A 115 5.35 -3.25 7.73
CA TYR A 115 5.27 -4.58 8.35
C TYR A 115 5.23 -4.42 9.86
N ILE A 116 4.26 -5.07 10.52
CA ILE A 116 4.12 -5.07 11.98
C ILE A 116 4.08 -6.53 12.46
N ALA A 117 5.07 -6.93 13.25
CA ALA A 117 5.28 -8.33 13.66
C ALA A 117 4.61 -8.72 14.99
N HIS A 118 3.99 -7.76 15.70
CA HIS A 118 3.36 -8.05 16.99
C HIS A 118 2.24 -9.08 16.83
N PRO A 119 2.13 -10.12 17.69
CA PRO A 119 1.19 -11.21 17.48
C PRO A 119 -0.28 -10.78 17.61
N GLU A 120 -0.53 -9.71 18.35
CA GLU A 120 -1.87 -9.13 18.51
C GLU A 120 -2.13 -7.98 17.52
N ALA A 121 -1.23 -7.71 16.59
CA ALA A 121 -1.48 -6.69 15.57
C ALA A 121 -2.62 -7.16 14.66
N ALA A 122 -3.61 -6.29 14.47
CA ALA A 122 -4.79 -6.57 13.67
C ALA A 122 -5.17 -5.34 12.83
N TYR A 123 -5.82 -5.58 11.71
CA TYR A 123 -6.44 -4.52 10.94
C TYR A 123 -7.69 -4.01 11.67
N PHE A 124 -7.74 -2.72 11.97
CA PHE A 124 -8.92 -2.04 12.48
C PHE A 124 -9.12 -0.73 11.74
N GLY A 125 -10.37 -0.33 11.53
CA GLY A 125 -10.66 0.99 10.95
C GLY A 125 -10.52 2.08 12.01
N ILE A 126 -9.87 3.19 11.69
CA ILE A 126 -9.77 4.33 12.61
C ILE A 126 -11.16 4.93 12.91
N GLY A 127 -12.08 4.88 11.96
CA GLY A 127 -13.41 5.46 12.11
C GLY A 127 -13.41 6.97 11.93
N ARG A 128 -14.36 7.64 12.61
CA ARG A 128 -14.48 9.11 12.61
C ARG A 128 -13.56 9.72 13.66
N ILE A 129 -12.91 10.83 13.33
CA ILE A 129 -11.99 11.57 14.21
C ILE A 129 -12.49 13.00 14.42
N ASP A 130 -12.32 13.50 15.64
CA ASP A 130 -12.73 14.84 16.03
C ASP A 130 -11.64 15.89 15.76
N LYS A 131 -12.04 17.15 15.79
CA LYS A 131 -11.19 18.30 15.41
C LYS A 131 -9.91 18.43 16.24
N ASP A 132 -9.96 18.04 17.51
CA ASP A 132 -8.80 18.04 18.40
C ASP A 132 -7.72 17.05 17.92
N GLN A 133 -8.12 15.85 17.51
CA GLN A 133 -7.21 14.86 16.95
C GLN A 133 -6.62 15.33 15.61
N VAL A 134 -7.42 15.95 14.74
CA VAL A 134 -6.94 16.50 13.47
C VAL A 134 -5.93 17.63 13.69
N ALA A 135 -6.19 18.52 14.65
CA ALA A 135 -5.28 19.60 15.00
C ALA A 135 -3.95 19.10 15.59
N ASP A 136 -4.00 18.11 16.49
CA ASP A 136 -2.80 17.47 17.03
C ASP A 136 -1.98 16.77 15.93
N TYR A 137 -2.67 16.08 15.01
CA TYR A 137 -2.02 15.42 13.87
C TYR A 137 -1.34 16.43 12.93
N ALA A 138 -2.02 17.53 12.61
CA ALA A 138 -1.46 18.61 11.79
C ALA A 138 -0.18 19.16 12.42
N ALA A 139 -0.19 19.43 13.73
CA ALA A 139 0.98 19.91 14.46
C ALA A 139 2.15 18.92 14.41
N ARG A 140 1.90 17.61 14.60
CA ARG A 140 2.93 16.57 14.54
C ARG A 140 3.57 16.43 13.14
N LYS A 141 2.79 16.67 12.09
CA LYS A 141 3.27 16.62 10.70
C LYS A 141 3.80 17.95 10.16
N GLY A 142 3.69 19.03 10.94
CA GLY A 142 4.03 20.37 10.46
C GLY A 142 3.12 20.85 9.31
N LEU A 143 1.88 20.37 9.28
CA LEU A 143 0.85 20.77 8.31
C LEU A 143 -0.05 21.86 8.90
N THR A 144 -0.74 22.58 8.01
CA THR A 144 -1.90 23.36 8.42
C THR A 144 -3.08 22.44 8.76
N LEU A 145 -4.02 22.95 9.56
CA LEU A 145 -5.25 22.22 9.87
C LEU A 145 -6.04 21.87 8.59
N GLU A 146 -6.14 22.80 7.65
CA GLU A 146 -6.86 22.61 6.37
C GLU A 146 -6.23 21.50 5.52
N GLU A 147 -4.90 21.41 5.47
CA GLU A 147 -4.21 20.31 4.77
C GLU A 147 -4.48 18.97 5.42
N ALA A 148 -4.46 18.89 6.75
CA ALA A 148 -4.78 17.67 7.48
C ALA A 148 -6.25 17.25 7.26
N GLU A 149 -7.19 18.20 7.30
CA GLU A 149 -8.60 17.98 6.98
C GLU A 149 -8.78 17.46 5.56
N ARG A 150 -8.04 18.00 4.58
CA ARG A 150 -8.09 17.51 3.19
C ARG A 150 -7.65 16.06 3.07
N TRP A 151 -6.54 15.68 3.72
CA TRP A 151 -6.02 14.31 3.64
C TRP A 151 -6.87 13.30 4.42
N LEU A 152 -7.50 13.74 5.50
CA LEU A 152 -8.33 12.90 6.39
C LEU A 152 -9.83 13.10 6.15
N ALA A 153 -10.23 13.76 5.06
CA ALA A 153 -11.62 14.12 4.77
C ALA A 153 -12.62 12.95 4.94
N PRO A 154 -12.32 11.71 4.51
CA PRO A 154 -13.24 10.58 4.72
C PRO A 154 -13.46 10.20 6.18
N ASN A 155 -12.56 10.61 7.08
CA ASN A 155 -12.54 10.27 8.50
C ASN A 155 -13.02 11.43 9.39
N LEU A 156 -13.28 12.63 8.89
CA LEU A 156 -13.74 13.74 9.75
C LEU A 156 -15.11 13.44 10.36
N GLY A 157 -15.23 13.64 11.68
CA GLY A 157 -16.45 13.44 12.47
C GLY A 157 -17.29 14.69 12.71
N TYR A 158 -16.91 15.83 12.12
CA TYR A 158 -17.48 17.15 12.36
C TYR A 158 -17.69 17.96 11.08
#